data_AF-A0A9X2CYV0-F1
#
_entry.id   AF-A0A9X2CYV0-F1
#
_cell.length_a   1.000
_cell.length_b   1.000
_cell.length_c   1.000
_cell.angle_alpha   90.00
_cell.angle_beta   90.00
_cell.angle_gamma   90.00
#
_symmetry.space_group_name_H-M   'P 1'
#
loop_
_entity.id
_entity.type
_entity.pdbx_description
1 polymer ?
#
loop_
_entity_poly.entity_id
_entity_poly.type
_entity_poly.pdbx_seq_one_letter_code
_entity_poly.pdbx_strand_id
1 'polypeptide(L)'
;MLSSSKEYLQALREGKYLLFLEWPQFIVELYKDGDHPQDADDTVNLLVFEWLNNGYCEDDAKKIALLYAVSDLPAKPLKNNLSYAITTISIAVFQCMTYQSNNLQDYFLSNEKKSRAQIKKLMNDPIEFWDESTLVNLDASAFQNLLAKQQLSFFTWVDNMSGKEVDNAWGQIRPLAELRYLAEEYSTQLEISKLADDPLKASRLSVVKRLALYLNGQSELTSSVTAEIELYVNKIREMQPADFEKEYLLTMSPLSFDKTWRMITSLGLSFFKLMQPIPSIVLSAESAPGSKT
;
A
#
# COMPACT_ATOMS: atom_id res chain seq x y z
N MET A 1 -0.65 10.63 -2.72
CA MET A 1 -0.63 11.08 -1.31
C MET A 1 -1.49 12.32 -1.19
N LEU A 2 -2.27 12.40 -0.10
CA LEU A 2 -3.08 13.57 0.22
C LEU A 2 -2.19 14.71 0.76
N SER A 3 -2.79 15.88 0.96
CA SER A 3 -2.07 17.11 1.30
C SER A 3 -2.09 17.45 2.80
N SER A 4 -2.94 16.78 3.58
CA SER A 4 -3.10 17.06 5.02
C SER A 4 -3.56 15.84 5.83
N SER A 5 -3.22 15.82 7.12
CA SER A 5 -3.72 14.83 8.09
C SER A 5 -5.24 14.80 8.16
N LYS A 6 -5.90 15.97 8.03
CA LYS A 6 -7.36 16.07 8.00
C LYS A 6 -7.99 15.22 6.90
N GLU A 7 -7.39 15.18 5.70
CA GLU A 7 -7.90 14.37 4.59
C GLU A 7 -7.74 12.87 4.87
N TYR A 8 -6.62 12.46 5.49
CA TYR A 8 -6.42 11.07 5.91
C TYR A 8 -7.41 10.63 6.99
N LEU A 9 -7.65 11.48 8.01
CA LEU A 9 -8.66 11.22 9.03
C LEU A 9 -10.08 11.19 8.44
N GLN A 10 -10.37 12.04 7.45
CA GLN A 10 -11.63 11.98 6.72
C GLN A 10 -11.75 10.66 5.94
N ALA A 11 -10.68 10.18 5.33
CA ALA A 11 -10.65 8.87 4.66
C ALA A 11 -10.98 7.72 5.63
N LEU A 12 -10.44 7.74 6.86
CA LEU A 12 -10.82 6.81 7.93
C LEU A 12 -12.33 6.87 8.20
N ARG A 13 -12.86 8.08 8.39
CA ARG A 13 -14.28 8.31 8.71
C ARG A 13 -15.22 7.84 7.61
N GLU A 14 -14.79 7.89 6.36
CA GLU A 14 -15.51 7.44 5.17
C GLU A 14 -15.32 5.95 4.85
N GLY A 15 -14.49 5.22 5.61
CA GLY A 15 -14.18 3.80 5.35
C GLY A 15 -13.16 3.56 4.22
N LYS A 16 -12.48 4.61 3.74
CA LYS A 16 -11.41 4.50 2.74
C LYS A 16 -10.09 4.07 3.40
N TYR A 17 -10.08 2.84 3.90
CA TYR A 17 -9.04 2.36 4.81
C TYR A 17 -7.64 2.25 4.20
N LEU A 18 -7.51 1.82 2.94
CA LEU A 18 -6.21 1.76 2.28
C LEU A 18 -5.58 3.15 2.14
N LEU A 19 -6.38 4.16 1.81
CA LEU A 19 -5.94 5.55 1.76
C LEU A 19 -5.51 6.03 3.15
N PHE A 20 -6.30 5.73 4.18
CA PHE A 20 -5.95 6.08 5.55
C PHE A 20 -4.63 5.44 6.02
N LEU A 21 -4.36 4.17 5.66
CA LEU A 21 -3.13 3.46 6.06
C LEU A 21 -1.85 4.03 5.42
N GLU A 22 -1.95 4.95 4.46
CA GLU A 22 -0.80 5.72 3.94
C GLU A 22 -0.42 6.90 4.85
N TRP A 23 -1.25 7.25 5.84
CA TRP A 23 -1.05 8.42 6.69
C TRP A 23 0.30 8.43 7.44
N PRO A 24 0.81 7.32 8.01
CA PRO A 24 2.13 7.33 8.64
C PRO A 24 3.26 7.70 7.68
N GLN A 25 3.19 7.24 6.42
CA GLN A 25 4.18 7.62 5.40
C GLN A 25 4.08 9.12 5.06
N PHE A 26 2.86 9.65 4.97
CA PHE A 26 2.65 11.08 4.80
C PHE A 26 3.25 11.89 5.96
N ILE A 27 3.07 11.44 7.21
CA ILE A 27 3.64 12.11 8.39
C ILE A 27 5.17 12.13 8.33
N VAL A 28 5.80 11.02 7.94
CA VAL A 28 7.26 10.93 7.77
C VAL A 28 7.74 11.95 6.73
N GLU A 29 7.06 12.08 5.60
CA GLU A 29 7.46 13.05 4.56
C GLU A 29 7.15 14.50 4.96
N LEU A 30 6.02 14.75 5.64
CA LEU A 30 5.61 16.08 6.10
C LEU A 30 6.62 16.68 7.09
N TYR A 31 7.16 15.86 7.97
CA TYR A 31 8.08 16.25 9.04
C TYR A 31 9.55 15.92 8.75
N LYS A 32 9.86 15.60 7.49
CA LYS A 32 11.21 15.32 7.03
C LYS A 32 12.11 16.53 7.24
N ASP A 33 13.15 16.35 8.04
CA ASP A 33 14.08 17.42 8.42
C ASP A 33 15.51 16.99 8.11
N GLY A 34 15.93 17.29 6.89
CA GLY A 34 17.27 17.03 6.36
C GLY A 34 17.69 15.56 6.44
N ASP A 35 18.92 15.33 6.92
CA ASP A 35 19.56 14.01 7.03
C ASP A 35 19.28 13.30 8.37
N HIS A 36 18.44 13.86 9.23
CA HIS A 36 18.15 13.27 10.54
C HIS A 36 17.05 12.21 10.42
N PRO A 37 17.38 10.91 10.57
CA PRO A 37 16.40 9.85 10.42
C PRO A 37 15.31 9.99 11.48
N GLN A 38 14.06 9.87 11.04
CA GLN A 38 12.92 9.81 11.93
C GLN A 38 12.83 8.38 12.49
N ASP A 39 12.83 8.24 13.81
CA ASP A 39 12.64 6.94 14.45
C ASP A 39 11.14 6.60 14.56
N ALA A 40 10.85 5.36 14.99
CA ALA A 40 9.48 4.88 15.11
C ALA A 40 8.68 5.65 16.18
N ASP A 41 9.33 6.00 17.30
CA ASP A 41 8.71 6.72 18.42
C ASP A 41 8.35 8.16 18.02
N ASP A 42 9.22 8.82 17.24
CA ASP A 42 8.96 10.13 16.64
C ASP A 42 7.72 10.08 15.74
N THR A 43 7.58 9.03 14.93
CA THR A 43 6.42 8.87 14.05
C THR A 43 5.12 8.75 14.84
N VAL A 44 5.12 7.99 15.94
CA VAL A 44 3.96 7.88 16.84
C VAL A 44 3.63 9.23 17.48
N ASN A 45 4.63 9.93 18.01
CA ASN A 45 4.44 11.26 18.61
C ASN A 45 3.83 12.28 17.64
N LEU A 46 4.32 12.28 16.40
CA LEU A 46 3.78 13.13 15.34
C LEU A 46 2.35 12.76 14.98
N LEU A 47 2.04 11.47 14.86
CA LEU A 47 0.67 10.99 14.60
C LEU A 47 -0.28 11.42 15.71
N VAL A 48 0.11 11.28 16.97
CA VAL A 48 -0.72 11.69 18.11
C VAL A 48 -0.99 13.19 18.08
N PHE A 49 0.06 14.01 17.91
CA PHE A 49 -0.07 15.46 17.83
C PHE A 49 -1.00 15.87 16.68
N GLU A 50 -0.79 15.32 15.49
CA GLU A 50 -1.61 15.60 14.31
C GLU A 50 -3.05 15.13 14.50
N TRP A 51 -3.30 13.98 15.12
CA TRP A 51 -4.66 13.49 15.35
C TRP A 51 -5.44 14.41 16.27
N LEU A 52 -4.84 14.80 17.41
CA LEU A 52 -5.47 15.68 18.38
C LEU A 52 -5.80 17.04 17.73
N ASN A 53 -4.85 17.61 16.98
CA ASN A 53 -5.03 18.91 16.30
C ASN A 53 -5.96 18.88 15.10
N ASN A 54 -6.29 17.70 14.56
CA ASN A 54 -7.25 17.54 13.47
C ASN A 54 -8.60 16.95 13.96
N GLY A 55 -8.88 17.08 15.26
CA GLY A 55 -10.17 16.77 15.85
C GLY A 55 -10.39 15.27 16.04
N TYR A 56 -9.45 14.61 16.73
CA TYR A 56 -9.63 13.25 17.25
C TYR A 56 -10.98 13.10 17.98
N CYS A 57 -11.61 11.93 17.81
CA CYS A 57 -12.81 11.57 18.54
C CYS A 57 -12.90 10.05 18.76
N GLU A 58 -13.76 9.61 19.67
CA GLU A 58 -13.95 8.19 20.00
C GLU A 58 -14.37 7.35 18.79
N ASP A 59 -15.17 7.92 17.88
CA ASP A 59 -15.59 7.24 16.65
C ASP A 59 -14.43 6.95 15.69
N ASP A 60 -13.35 7.74 15.75
CA ASP A 60 -12.13 7.41 15.01
C ASP A 60 -11.49 6.16 15.63
N ALA A 61 -11.38 6.09 16.96
CA ALA A 61 -10.80 4.94 17.64
C ALA A 61 -11.58 3.65 17.42
N LYS A 62 -12.92 3.70 17.37
CA LYS A 62 -13.76 2.54 17.01
C LYS A 62 -13.53 2.07 15.57
N LYS A 63 -13.28 2.98 14.63
CA LYS A 63 -12.92 2.60 13.25
C LYS A 63 -11.51 1.98 13.17
N ILE A 64 -10.58 2.43 14.02
CA ILE A 64 -9.29 1.74 14.17
C ILE A 64 -9.47 0.36 14.78
N ALA A 65 -10.34 0.18 15.77
CA ALA A 65 -10.66 -1.14 16.32
C ALA A 65 -11.21 -2.08 15.23
N LEU A 66 -12.09 -1.59 14.35
CA LEU A 66 -12.56 -2.35 13.20
C LEU A 66 -11.42 -2.75 12.25
N LEU A 67 -10.52 -1.83 11.92
CA LEU A 67 -9.35 -2.13 11.09
C LEU A 67 -8.38 -3.11 11.77
N TYR A 68 -8.22 -3.00 13.09
CA TYR A 68 -7.42 -3.92 13.88
C TYR A 68 -8.02 -5.32 13.85
N ALA A 69 -9.34 -5.46 14.00
CA ALA A 69 -10.04 -6.73 13.86
C ALA A 69 -9.81 -7.37 12.48
N VAL A 70 -9.85 -6.57 11.40
CA VAL A 70 -9.48 -7.05 10.06
C VAL A 70 -8.02 -7.55 10.03
N SER A 71 -7.09 -6.79 10.62
CA SER A 71 -5.68 -7.19 10.66
C SER A 71 -5.44 -8.48 11.45
N ASP A 72 -6.26 -8.74 12.47
CA ASP A 72 -6.08 -9.88 13.36
C ASP A 72 -6.71 -11.19 12.85
N LEU A 73 -7.53 -11.12 11.78
CA LEU A 73 -8.10 -12.29 11.12
C LEU A 73 -7.04 -13.40 10.89
N PRO A 74 -7.41 -14.70 10.97
CA PRO A 74 -6.44 -15.80 10.90
C PRO A 74 -5.55 -15.80 9.66
N ALA A 75 -6.05 -15.30 8.54
CA ALA A 75 -5.31 -15.20 7.28
C ALA A 75 -4.25 -14.08 7.25
N LYS A 76 -4.20 -13.23 8.30
CA LYS A 76 -3.36 -12.02 8.39
C LYS A 76 -3.39 -11.20 7.09
N PRO A 77 -4.57 -10.64 6.76
CA PRO A 77 -4.82 -10.04 5.45
C PRO A 77 -4.03 -8.77 5.20
N LEU A 78 -3.68 -8.02 6.25
CA LEU A 78 -2.83 -6.83 6.14
C LEU A 78 -1.37 -7.24 6.37
N LYS A 79 -0.59 -7.31 5.29
CA LYS A 79 0.82 -7.70 5.29
C LYS A 79 1.75 -6.52 5.10
N ASN A 80 3.04 -6.74 5.38
CA ASN A 80 4.14 -5.82 5.10
C ASN A 80 3.88 -4.41 5.67
N ASN A 81 4.02 -3.40 4.83
CA ASN A 81 3.79 -1.98 5.09
C ASN A 81 2.39 -1.68 5.63
N LEU A 82 1.34 -2.42 5.25
CA LEU A 82 0.00 -2.23 5.83
C LEU A 82 -0.05 -2.72 7.30
N SER A 83 0.61 -3.83 7.60
CA SER A 83 0.73 -4.36 8.97
C SER A 83 1.50 -3.39 9.88
N TYR A 84 2.58 -2.80 9.34
CA TYR A 84 3.35 -1.79 10.07
C TYR A 84 2.48 -0.55 10.33
N ALA A 85 1.80 -0.03 9.31
CA ALA A 85 0.95 1.15 9.42
C ALA A 85 -0.14 0.99 10.49
N ILE A 86 -0.89 -0.12 10.47
CA ILE A 86 -1.95 -0.35 11.47
C ILE A 86 -1.37 -0.47 12.88
N THR A 87 -0.20 -1.08 13.05
CA THR A 87 0.47 -1.20 14.35
C THR A 87 0.87 0.18 14.88
N THR A 88 1.56 0.99 14.08
CA THR A 88 1.98 2.34 14.46
C THR A 88 0.79 3.24 14.78
N ILE A 89 -0.27 3.20 13.97
CA ILE A 89 -1.51 3.94 14.21
C ILE A 89 -2.20 3.48 15.49
N SER A 90 -2.20 2.18 15.79
CA SER A 90 -2.83 1.65 17.01
C SER A 90 -2.09 2.13 18.26
N ILE A 91 -0.76 2.21 18.23
CA ILE A 91 0.01 2.80 19.33
C ILE A 91 -0.38 4.27 19.54
N ALA A 92 -0.50 5.04 18.45
CA ALA A 92 -0.91 6.43 18.52
C ALA A 92 -2.34 6.59 19.07
N VAL A 93 -3.30 5.77 18.61
CA VAL A 93 -4.70 5.91 19.03
C VAL A 93 -4.88 5.63 20.53
N PHE A 94 -4.12 4.70 21.13
CA PHE A 94 -4.16 4.48 22.58
C PHE A 94 -3.74 5.72 23.37
N GLN A 95 -2.73 6.44 22.88
CA GLN A 95 -2.33 7.70 23.51
C GLN A 95 -3.39 8.78 23.32
N CYS A 96 -3.97 8.93 22.13
CA CYS A 96 -5.08 9.86 21.89
C CYS A 96 -6.28 9.58 22.80
N MET A 97 -6.68 8.30 22.94
CA MET A 97 -7.73 7.87 23.88
C MET A 97 -7.39 8.29 25.31
N THR A 98 -6.14 8.10 25.72
CA THR A 98 -5.66 8.42 27.07
C THR A 98 -5.72 9.91 27.32
N TYR A 99 -5.23 10.73 26.39
CA TYR A 99 -5.29 12.18 26.54
C TYR A 99 -6.72 12.70 26.56
N GLN A 100 -7.58 12.22 25.66
CA GLN A 100 -8.99 12.65 25.63
C GLN A 100 -9.76 12.24 26.89
N SER A 101 -9.63 10.99 27.34
CA SER A 101 -10.41 10.49 28.48
C SER A 101 -10.07 11.16 29.81
N ASN A 102 -8.91 11.80 29.89
CA ASN A 102 -8.41 12.47 31.08
C ASN A 102 -8.35 14.01 30.91
N ASN A 103 -8.98 14.56 29.87
CA ASN A 103 -9.02 16.00 29.58
C ASN A 103 -7.62 16.64 29.38
N LEU A 104 -6.65 15.89 28.88
CA LEU A 104 -5.27 16.34 28.66
C LEU A 104 -5.03 16.82 27.22
N GLN A 105 -5.99 16.65 26.32
CA GLN A 105 -5.85 16.99 24.90
C GLN A 105 -5.52 18.48 24.69
N ASP A 106 -6.05 19.37 25.54
CA ASP A 106 -5.91 20.83 25.40
C ASP A 106 -4.44 21.28 25.54
N TYR A 107 -3.60 20.49 26.22
CA TYR A 107 -2.16 20.74 26.32
C TYR A 107 -1.45 20.63 24.96
N PHE A 108 -1.97 19.79 24.07
CA PHE A 108 -1.37 19.51 22.77
C PHE A 108 -1.98 20.33 21.62
N LEU A 109 -3.14 20.94 21.85
CA LEU A 109 -3.82 21.75 20.84
C LEU A 109 -3.02 23.02 20.55
N SER A 110 -2.76 23.26 19.26
CA SER A 110 -1.99 24.40 18.79
C SER A 110 -2.48 24.86 17.43
N ASN A 111 -2.73 26.17 17.30
CA ASN A 111 -3.06 26.80 16.02
C ASN A 111 -1.83 27.11 15.17
N GLU A 112 -0.63 26.90 15.72
CA GLU A 112 0.64 27.16 15.04
C GLU A 112 1.24 25.88 14.48
N LYS A 113 1.85 25.97 13.31
CA LYS A 113 2.66 24.87 12.77
C LYS A 113 3.90 24.69 13.63
N LYS A 114 4.07 23.50 14.20
CA LYS A 114 5.25 23.11 14.97
C LYS A 114 6.20 22.29 14.10
N SER A 115 7.49 22.42 14.33
CA SER A 115 8.50 21.52 13.74
C SER A 115 8.53 20.18 14.47
N ARG A 116 9.14 19.17 13.84
CA ARG A 116 9.35 17.85 14.45
C ARG A 116 10.01 17.94 15.84
N ALA A 117 11.06 18.77 15.97
CA ALA A 117 11.76 18.96 17.23
C ALA A 117 10.88 19.59 18.32
N GLN A 118 10.02 20.55 17.94
CA GLN A 118 9.08 21.18 18.87
C GLN A 118 8.01 20.19 19.34
N ILE A 119 7.49 19.35 18.44
CA ILE A 119 6.51 18.32 18.79
C ILE A 119 7.16 17.25 19.67
N LYS A 120 8.35 16.76 19.31
CA LYS A 120 9.09 15.78 20.14
C LYS A 120 9.34 16.31 21.54
N LYS A 121 9.67 17.59 21.69
CA LYS A 121 9.81 18.21 23.00
C LYS A 121 8.46 18.25 23.74
N LEU A 122 7.42 18.76 23.10
CA LEU A 122 6.08 18.85 23.68
C LEU A 122 5.54 17.50 24.17
N MET A 123 5.75 16.43 23.41
CA MET A 123 5.28 15.07 23.72
C MET A 123 6.06 14.40 24.86
N ASN A 124 7.30 14.84 25.12
CA ASN A 124 8.16 14.31 26.19
C ASN A 124 8.17 15.20 27.44
N ASP A 125 7.63 16.41 27.36
CA ASP A 125 7.56 17.33 28.50
C ASP A 125 6.56 16.75 29.53
N PRO A 126 6.89 16.77 30.84
CA PRO A 126 5.96 16.35 31.88
C PRO A 126 4.67 17.14 31.80
N ILE A 127 3.53 16.43 31.78
CA ILE A 127 2.22 17.05 31.81
C ILE A 127 1.87 17.32 33.27
N GLU A 128 1.95 18.58 33.66
CA GLU A 128 1.42 19.05 34.94
C GLU A 128 -0.07 19.38 34.75
N PHE A 129 -0.97 18.66 35.42
CA PHE A 129 -2.40 18.96 35.39
C PHE A 129 -3.03 18.98 36.79
N TRP A 130 -4.12 19.73 36.91
CA TRP A 130 -4.86 19.97 38.13
C TRP A 130 -6.14 19.13 38.15
N ASP A 131 -6.16 18.09 38.99
CA ASP A 131 -7.43 17.49 39.45
C ASP A 131 -7.91 18.29 40.68
N GLU A 132 -9.22 18.36 40.92
CA GLU A 132 -9.94 19.27 41.86
C GLU A 132 -9.45 19.27 43.32
N SER A 133 -8.42 18.48 43.66
CA SER A 133 -7.76 18.51 44.96
C SER A 133 -6.24 18.26 44.97
N THR A 134 -5.55 18.07 43.83
CA THR A 134 -4.08 17.85 43.84
C THR A 134 -3.42 18.17 42.49
N LEU A 135 -2.21 18.74 42.52
CA LEU A 135 -1.32 18.80 41.35
C LEU A 135 -0.82 17.37 41.07
N VAL A 136 -1.35 16.74 40.03
CA VAL A 136 -0.93 15.39 39.64
C VAL A 136 0.13 15.52 38.57
N ASN A 137 1.38 15.26 38.94
CA ASN A 137 2.41 15.01 37.96
C ASN A 137 2.15 13.63 37.36
N LEU A 138 1.85 13.61 36.06
CA LEU A 138 1.61 12.38 35.34
C LEU A 138 2.97 11.74 35.04
N ASP A 139 3.50 11.03 36.03
CA ASP A 139 4.73 10.28 35.86
C ASP A 139 4.54 9.12 34.87
N ALA A 140 5.65 8.54 34.41
CA ALA A 140 5.60 7.47 33.41
C ALA A 140 4.76 6.27 33.88
N SER A 141 4.75 5.95 35.17
CA SER A 141 3.98 4.82 35.73
C SER A 141 2.48 5.10 35.70
N ALA A 142 2.08 6.30 36.13
CA ALA A 142 0.69 6.77 36.08
C ALA A 142 0.16 6.77 34.64
N PHE A 143 0.96 7.24 33.67
CA PHE A 143 0.58 7.22 32.25
C PHE A 143 0.35 5.80 31.74
N GLN A 144 1.24 4.86 32.05
CA GLN A 144 1.10 3.47 31.63
C GLN A 144 -0.18 2.82 32.19
N ASN A 145 -0.58 3.13 33.42
CA ASN A 145 -1.84 2.63 33.98
C ASN A 145 -3.07 3.16 33.24
N LEU A 146 -3.07 4.46 32.89
CA LEU A 146 -4.15 5.05 32.09
C LEU A 146 -4.19 4.45 30.68
N LEU A 147 -3.02 4.28 30.05
CA LEU A 147 -2.88 3.67 28.74
C LEU A 147 -3.41 2.23 28.72
N ALA A 148 -3.07 1.42 29.73
CA ALA A 148 -3.55 0.04 29.86
C ALA A 148 -5.09 -0.03 29.96
N LYS A 149 -5.71 0.91 30.67
CA LYS A 149 -7.18 1.02 30.74
C LYS A 149 -7.80 1.31 29.37
N GLN A 150 -7.17 2.18 28.57
CA GLN A 150 -7.64 2.48 27.21
C GLN A 150 -7.42 1.32 26.25
N GLN A 151 -6.29 0.61 26.35
CA GLN A 151 -6.06 -0.62 25.58
C GLN A 151 -7.12 -1.69 25.88
N LEU A 152 -7.45 -1.92 27.15
CA LEU A 152 -8.51 -2.87 27.52
C LEU A 152 -9.85 -2.49 26.89
N SER A 153 -10.20 -1.20 26.93
CA SER A 153 -11.44 -0.69 26.32
C SER A 153 -11.44 -0.87 24.81
N PHE A 154 -10.32 -0.59 24.15
CA PHE A 154 -10.15 -0.79 22.72
C PHE A 154 -10.28 -2.26 22.31
N PHE A 155 -9.59 -3.18 22.99
CA PHE A 155 -9.69 -4.60 22.68
C PHE A 155 -11.08 -5.16 23.00
N THR A 156 -11.77 -4.62 24.00
CA THR A 156 -13.19 -4.93 24.21
C THR A 156 -14.03 -4.53 23.00
N TRP A 157 -13.74 -3.41 22.33
CA TRP A 157 -14.42 -3.06 21.07
C TRP A 157 -14.07 -4.05 19.96
N VAL A 158 -12.80 -4.41 19.80
CA VAL A 158 -12.34 -5.40 18.81
C VAL A 158 -13.08 -6.73 18.98
N ASP A 159 -13.13 -7.26 20.20
CA ASP A 159 -13.75 -8.55 20.53
C ASP A 159 -15.28 -8.55 20.31
N ASN A 160 -15.93 -7.39 20.43
CA ASN A 160 -17.37 -7.23 20.25
C ASN A 160 -17.78 -6.84 18.82
N MET A 161 -16.82 -6.63 17.90
CA MET A 161 -17.14 -6.33 16.50
C MET A 161 -17.89 -7.50 15.85
N SER A 162 -18.95 -7.20 15.10
CA SER A 162 -19.65 -8.26 14.39
C SER A 162 -18.82 -8.78 13.22
N GLY A 163 -18.85 -10.09 12.97
CA GLY A 163 -18.16 -10.68 11.81
C GLY A 163 -18.57 -10.02 10.48
N LYS A 164 -19.83 -9.58 10.37
CA LYS A 164 -20.33 -8.85 9.19
C LYS A 164 -19.64 -7.50 8.99
N GLU A 165 -19.39 -6.74 10.04
CA GLU A 165 -18.68 -5.45 9.94
C GLU A 165 -17.23 -5.67 9.50
N VAL A 166 -16.56 -6.65 10.11
CA VAL A 166 -15.18 -7.03 9.77
C VAL A 166 -15.10 -7.51 8.31
N ASP A 167 -16.02 -8.37 7.88
CA ASP A 167 -16.10 -8.88 6.51
C ASP A 167 -16.36 -7.76 5.50
N ASN A 168 -17.23 -6.79 5.83
CA ASN A 168 -17.48 -5.63 4.98
C ASN A 168 -16.25 -4.75 4.83
N ALA A 169 -15.56 -4.44 5.94
CA ALA A 169 -14.33 -3.66 5.91
C ALA A 169 -13.22 -4.38 5.13
N TRP A 170 -13.08 -5.69 5.34
CA TRP A 170 -12.14 -6.50 4.57
C TRP A 170 -12.52 -6.53 3.08
N GLY A 171 -13.80 -6.66 2.73
CA GLY A 171 -14.28 -6.62 1.35
C GLY A 171 -13.94 -5.33 0.60
N GLN A 172 -13.76 -4.21 1.30
CA GLN A 172 -13.31 -2.94 0.70
C GLN A 172 -11.80 -2.89 0.47
N ILE A 173 -11.02 -3.51 1.35
CA ILE A 173 -9.54 -3.51 1.29
C ILE A 173 -9.02 -4.59 0.34
N ARG A 174 -9.63 -5.78 0.42
CA ARG A 174 -9.20 -7.02 -0.20
C ARG A 174 -8.89 -6.91 -1.69
N PRO A 175 -9.76 -6.35 -2.54
CA PRO A 175 -9.56 -6.45 -3.99
C PRO A 175 -8.25 -5.82 -4.46
N LEU A 176 -7.84 -4.72 -3.82
CA LEU A 176 -6.61 -4.04 -4.15
C LEU A 176 -5.41 -4.60 -3.38
N ALA A 177 -5.59 -4.96 -2.10
CA ALA A 177 -4.52 -5.56 -1.29
C ALA A 177 -4.03 -6.89 -1.87
N GLU A 178 -4.94 -7.77 -2.30
CA GLU A 178 -4.57 -9.05 -2.92
C GLU A 178 -3.77 -8.85 -4.22
N LEU A 179 -4.14 -7.86 -5.05
CA LEU A 179 -3.39 -7.53 -6.26
C LEU A 179 -1.97 -7.01 -5.96
N ARG A 180 -1.81 -6.18 -4.91
CA ARG A 180 -0.48 -5.71 -4.46
C ARG A 180 0.41 -6.90 -4.06
N TYR A 181 -0.12 -7.80 -3.21
CA TYR A 181 0.64 -8.97 -2.76
C TYR A 181 0.98 -9.91 -3.90
N LEU A 182 0.03 -10.14 -4.81
CA LEU A 182 0.24 -11.00 -5.95
C LEU A 182 1.32 -10.44 -6.90
N ALA A 183 1.39 -9.12 -7.08
CA ALA A 183 2.41 -8.48 -7.91
C ALA A 183 3.81 -8.52 -7.27
N GLU A 184 3.89 -8.32 -5.95
CA GLU A 184 5.13 -8.47 -5.19
C GLU A 184 5.63 -9.92 -5.23
N GLU A 185 4.75 -10.88 -4.95
CA GLU A 185 5.09 -12.31 -4.97
C GLU A 185 5.54 -12.74 -6.37
N TYR A 186 4.79 -12.36 -7.41
CA TYR A 186 5.19 -12.65 -8.79
C TYR A 186 6.56 -12.05 -9.12
N SER A 187 6.81 -10.80 -8.74
CA SER A 187 8.12 -10.16 -8.94
C SER A 187 9.23 -10.97 -8.29
N THR A 188 9.05 -11.38 -7.03
CA THR A 188 10.04 -12.18 -6.29
C THR A 188 10.27 -13.54 -6.95
N GLN A 189 9.21 -14.26 -7.30
CA GLN A 189 9.32 -15.58 -7.94
C GLN A 189 10.00 -15.49 -9.31
N LEU A 190 9.65 -14.49 -10.11
CA LEU A 190 10.30 -14.26 -11.40
C LEU A 190 11.78 -13.93 -11.22
N GLU A 191 12.14 -13.11 -10.23
CA GLU A 191 13.54 -12.75 -9.94
C GLU A 191 14.40 -13.98 -9.64
N ILE A 192 13.93 -14.85 -8.72
CA ILE A 192 14.65 -16.06 -8.29
C ILE A 192 14.56 -17.23 -9.28
N SER A 193 13.63 -17.20 -10.23
CA SER A 193 13.44 -18.28 -11.20
C SER A 193 14.69 -18.51 -12.06
N LYS A 194 15.02 -19.78 -12.32
CA LYS A 194 16.16 -20.18 -13.17
C LYS A 194 15.71 -20.34 -14.62
N LEU A 195 15.44 -19.22 -15.29
CA LEU A 195 15.12 -19.15 -16.72
C LEU A 195 16.34 -18.63 -17.50
N ALA A 196 17.44 -19.38 -17.50
CA ALA A 196 18.72 -18.92 -18.06
C ALA A 196 18.66 -18.63 -19.57
N ASP A 197 17.79 -19.34 -20.29
CA ASP A 197 17.63 -19.23 -21.74
C ASP A 197 16.53 -18.24 -22.16
N ASP A 198 15.93 -17.51 -21.21
CA ASP A 198 14.84 -16.57 -21.50
C ASP A 198 15.38 -15.13 -21.62
N PRO A 199 15.56 -14.60 -22.85
CA PRO A 199 16.10 -13.27 -23.06
C PRO A 199 15.13 -12.15 -22.62
N LEU A 200 13.84 -12.46 -22.43
CA LEU A 200 12.80 -11.50 -22.07
C LEU A 200 12.51 -11.46 -20.56
N LYS A 201 13.04 -12.42 -19.77
CA LYS A 201 12.89 -12.47 -18.31
C LYS A 201 13.14 -11.13 -17.63
N ALA A 202 14.27 -10.48 -17.93
CA ALA A 202 14.64 -9.21 -17.31
C ALA A 202 13.64 -8.08 -17.66
N SER A 203 13.14 -8.08 -18.90
CA SER A 203 12.12 -7.13 -19.35
C SER A 203 10.79 -7.38 -18.63
N ARG A 204 10.35 -8.64 -18.51
CA ARG A 204 9.15 -9.00 -17.74
C ARG A 204 9.28 -8.56 -16.29
N LEU A 205 10.40 -8.87 -15.63
CA LEU A 205 10.65 -8.46 -14.25
C LEU A 205 10.56 -6.93 -14.08
N SER A 206 11.10 -6.15 -15.01
CA SER A 206 10.98 -4.68 -14.99
C SER A 206 9.52 -4.22 -15.13
N VAL A 207 8.71 -4.88 -15.96
CA VAL A 207 7.29 -4.57 -16.11
C VAL A 207 6.50 -4.94 -14.83
N VAL A 208 6.75 -6.11 -14.25
CA VAL A 208 6.11 -6.56 -13.00
C VAL A 208 6.46 -5.64 -11.83
N LYS A 209 7.73 -5.26 -11.66
CA LYS A 209 8.15 -4.31 -10.61
C LYS A 209 7.47 -2.95 -10.74
N ARG A 210 7.26 -2.47 -11.98
CA ARG A 210 6.51 -1.23 -12.23
C ARG A 210 5.01 -1.38 -11.95
N LEU A 211 4.42 -2.52 -12.27
CA LEU A 211 3.03 -2.82 -11.91
C LEU A 211 2.85 -2.84 -10.37
N ALA A 212 3.76 -3.50 -9.65
CA ALA A 212 3.74 -3.51 -8.18
C ALA A 212 3.85 -2.09 -7.61
N LEU A 213 4.77 -1.27 -8.13
CA LEU A 213 4.91 0.13 -7.75
C LEU A 213 3.63 0.94 -8.02
N TYR A 214 3.03 0.76 -9.20
CA TYR A 214 1.78 1.41 -9.57
C TYR A 214 0.63 1.05 -8.61
N LEU A 215 0.44 -0.25 -8.32
CA LEU A 215 -0.58 -0.78 -7.42
C LEU A 215 -0.39 -0.29 -5.97
N ASN A 216 0.86 -0.19 -5.52
CA ASN A 216 1.18 0.37 -4.20
C ASN A 216 0.86 1.86 -4.09
N GLY A 217 0.76 2.59 -5.21
CA GLY A 217 0.32 3.98 -5.26
C GLY A 217 -1.20 4.19 -5.43
N GLN A 218 -1.99 3.12 -5.59
CA GLN A 218 -3.46 3.24 -5.71
C GLN A 218 -4.12 3.03 -4.36
N SER A 219 -5.20 3.74 -4.04
CA SER A 219 -5.97 3.51 -2.80
C SER A 219 -7.28 2.75 -3.01
N GLU A 220 -7.79 2.73 -4.25
CA GLU A 220 -9.05 2.10 -4.64
C GLU A 220 -8.93 1.42 -6.00
N LEU A 221 -9.65 0.31 -6.19
CA LEU A 221 -9.70 -0.41 -7.47
C LEU A 221 -10.79 0.20 -8.38
N THR A 222 -10.46 1.29 -9.05
CA THR A 222 -11.36 1.95 -10.02
C THR A 222 -11.24 1.32 -11.42
N SER A 223 -12.19 1.63 -12.31
CA SER A 223 -12.11 1.16 -13.71
C SER A 223 -10.84 1.60 -14.43
N SER A 224 -10.32 2.79 -14.11
CA SER A 224 -9.04 3.28 -14.67
C SER A 224 -7.88 2.43 -14.17
N VAL A 225 -7.88 2.06 -12.89
CA VAL A 225 -6.85 1.19 -12.30
C VAL A 225 -6.91 -0.21 -12.92
N THR A 226 -8.11 -0.77 -13.09
CA THR A 226 -8.30 -2.05 -13.78
C THR A 226 -7.78 -2.02 -15.22
N ALA A 227 -8.04 -0.94 -15.96
CA ALA A 227 -7.54 -0.78 -17.32
C ALA A 227 -6.00 -0.70 -17.36
N GLU A 228 -5.39 0.02 -16.43
CA GLU A 228 -3.93 0.13 -16.34
C GLU A 228 -3.28 -1.21 -15.99
N ILE A 229 -3.84 -1.96 -15.01
CA ILE A 229 -3.40 -3.32 -14.68
C ILE A 229 -3.43 -4.19 -15.94
N GLU A 230 -4.50 -4.12 -16.71
CA GLU A 230 -4.64 -4.89 -17.94
C GLU A 230 -3.58 -4.53 -18.99
N LEU A 231 -3.18 -3.25 -19.11
CA LEU A 231 -2.08 -2.84 -19.99
C LEU A 231 -0.75 -3.47 -19.57
N TYR A 232 -0.42 -3.45 -18.28
CA TYR A 232 0.78 -4.11 -17.75
C TYR A 232 0.75 -5.61 -18.00
N VAL A 233 -0.35 -6.28 -17.65
CA VAL A 233 -0.49 -7.73 -17.80
C VAL A 233 -0.40 -8.16 -19.28
N ASN A 234 -1.03 -7.43 -20.19
CA ASN A 234 -0.96 -7.75 -21.62
C ASN A 234 0.46 -7.56 -22.17
N LYS A 235 1.18 -6.52 -21.74
CA LYS A 235 2.58 -6.33 -22.10
C LYS A 235 3.46 -7.51 -21.64
N ILE A 236 3.17 -8.10 -20.47
CA ILE A 236 3.88 -9.28 -19.99
C ILE A 236 3.53 -10.51 -20.83
N ARG A 237 2.26 -10.69 -21.18
CA ARG A 237 1.78 -11.80 -22.05
C ARG A 237 2.45 -11.80 -23.42
N GLU A 238 2.71 -10.62 -23.99
CA GLU A 238 3.43 -10.45 -25.26
C GLU A 238 4.91 -10.87 -25.16
N MET A 239 5.48 -10.90 -23.96
CA MET A 239 6.88 -11.27 -23.69
C MET A 239 7.08 -12.77 -23.44
N GLN A 240 6.16 -13.62 -23.92
CA GLN A 240 6.24 -15.08 -23.85
C GLN A 240 6.56 -15.60 -22.43
N PRO A 241 5.66 -15.37 -21.46
CA PRO A 241 5.89 -15.75 -20.07
C PRO A 241 5.96 -17.27 -19.90
N ALA A 242 6.74 -17.73 -18.92
CA ALA A 242 6.84 -19.14 -18.54
C ALA A 242 5.53 -19.66 -17.93
N ASP A 243 5.38 -20.98 -17.84
CA ASP A 243 4.12 -21.61 -17.42
C ASP A 243 3.67 -21.20 -16.02
N PHE A 244 4.60 -21.08 -15.06
CA PHE A 244 4.28 -20.67 -13.69
C PHE A 244 3.76 -19.22 -13.62
N GLU A 245 4.16 -18.36 -14.56
CA GLU A 245 3.73 -16.96 -14.61
C GLU A 245 2.25 -16.83 -15.02
N LYS A 246 1.72 -17.82 -15.75
CA LYS A 246 0.36 -17.76 -16.34
C LYS A 246 -0.73 -17.64 -15.27
N GLU A 247 -0.57 -18.29 -14.13
CA GLU A 247 -1.54 -18.24 -13.03
C GLU A 247 -1.62 -16.84 -12.40
N TYR A 248 -0.47 -16.21 -12.18
CA TYR A 248 -0.40 -14.81 -11.72
C TYR A 248 -1.11 -13.88 -12.69
N LEU A 249 -0.82 -14.00 -14.00
CA LEU A 249 -1.39 -13.14 -15.03
C LEU A 249 -2.90 -13.34 -15.19
N LEU A 250 -3.38 -14.59 -15.06
CA LEU A 250 -4.81 -14.89 -15.13
C LEU A 250 -5.56 -14.31 -13.93
N THR A 251 -4.97 -14.39 -12.75
CA THR A 251 -5.57 -13.89 -11.50
C THR A 251 -5.59 -12.36 -11.48
N MET A 252 -4.51 -11.69 -11.92
CA MET A 252 -4.44 -10.22 -11.96
C MET A 252 -5.39 -9.60 -12.97
N SER A 253 -5.54 -10.23 -14.14
CA SER A 253 -6.40 -9.72 -15.21
C SER A 253 -6.92 -10.90 -16.03
N PRO A 254 -8.10 -11.43 -15.71
CA PRO A 254 -8.68 -12.55 -16.46
C PRO A 254 -8.79 -12.20 -17.95
N LEU A 255 -8.54 -13.18 -18.81
CA LEU A 255 -8.72 -12.99 -20.25
C LEU A 255 -10.21 -12.77 -20.54
N SER A 256 -10.55 -11.61 -21.10
CA SER A 256 -11.85 -11.45 -21.76
C SER A 256 -11.86 -12.30 -23.03
N PHE A 257 -12.95 -13.04 -23.28
CA PHE A 257 -13.08 -13.93 -24.44
C PHE A 257 -12.75 -13.24 -25.78
N ASP A 258 -13.02 -11.95 -25.92
CA ASP A 258 -12.71 -11.16 -27.11
C ASP A 258 -11.20 -10.94 -27.35
N LYS A 259 -10.39 -10.92 -26.29
CA LYS A 259 -8.94 -10.68 -26.38
C LYS A 259 -8.16 -11.95 -26.68
N THR A 260 -8.66 -13.11 -26.23
CA THR A 260 -8.13 -14.44 -26.61
C THR A 260 -8.18 -14.63 -28.13
N TRP A 261 -9.27 -14.22 -28.78
CA TRP A 261 -9.38 -14.27 -30.25
C TRP A 261 -8.38 -13.35 -30.95
N ARG A 262 -8.17 -12.12 -30.47
CA ARG A 262 -7.15 -11.22 -31.05
C ARG A 262 -5.74 -11.77 -30.92
N MET A 263 -5.40 -12.36 -29.77
CA MET A 263 -4.08 -12.96 -29.53
C MET A 263 -3.84 -14.20 -30.39
N ILE A 264 -4.86 -15.06 -30.55
CA ILE A 264 -4.81 -16.21 -31.47
C ILE A 264 -4.64 -15.74 -32.92
N THR A 265 -5.36 -14.69 -33.33
CA THR A 265 -5.20 -14.14 -34.69
C THR A 265 -3.86 -13.46 -34.92
N SER A 266 -3.26 -12.81 -33.92
CA SER A 266 -1.95 -12.16 -34.06
C SER A 266 -0.80 -13.19 -34.10
N LEU A 267 -0.90 -14.27 -33.32
CA LEU A 267 0.03 -15.41 -33.39
C LEU A 267 -0.12 -16.16 -34.72
N GLY A 268 -1.35 -16.37 -35.21
CA GLY A 268 -1.62 -16.95 -36.53
C GLY A 268 -1.03 -16.12 -37.68
N LEU A 269 -1.21 -14.80 -37.67
CA LEU A 269 -0.64 -13.89 -38.68
C LEU A 269 0.89 -13.86 -38.68
N SER A 270 1.53 -14.05 -37.53
CA SER A 270 2.98 -14.07 -37.39
C SER A 270 3.58 -15.38 -37.91
N PHE A 271 2.87 -16.50 -37.74
CA PHE A 271 3.26 -17.80 -38.31
C PHE A 271 3.17 -17.81 -39.85
N PHE A 272 2.14 -17.20 -40.44
CA PHE A 272 2.01 -17.12 -41.90
C PHE A 272 3.02 -16.17 -42.57
N LYS A 273 3.51 -15.15 -41.87
CA LYS A 273 4.60 -14.29 -42.39
C LYS A 273 5.96 -14.99 -42.45
N LEU A 274 6.17 -16.05 -41.66
CA LEU A 274 7.40 -16.83 -41.68
C LEU A 274 7.41 -17.91 -42.78
N MET A 275 6.23 -18.27 -43.32
CA MET A 275 6.04 -19.32 -44.32
C MET A 275 5.90 -18.77 -45.75
N GLN A 276 6.00 -17.46 -45.95
CA GLN A 276 6.07 -16.90 -47.29
C GLN A 276 7.47 -17.16 -47.88
N PRO A 277 7.57 -17.85 -49.03
CA PRO A 277 8.87 -18.08 -49.64
C PRO A 277 9.49 -16.74 -50.04
N ILE A 278 10.77 -16.57 -49.70
CA ILE A 278 11.63 -15.52 -50.25
C ILE A 278 11.51 -15.58 -51.78
N PRO A 279 11.18 -14.49 -52.49
CA PRO A 279 11.25 -14.50 -53.94
C PRO A 279 12.70 -14.79 -54.34
N SER A 280 12.91 -15.95 -54.96
CA SER A 280 14.19 -16.34 -55.52
C SER A 280 14.65 -15.26 -56.50
N ILE A 281 15.73 -14.58 -56.15
CA ILE A 281 16.44 -13.66 -57.03
C ILE A 281 17.02 -14.51 -58.18
N VAL A 282 16.36 -14.48 -59.33
CA VAL A 282 16.94 -14.95 -60.58
C VAL A 282 17.93 -13.88 -61.05
N LEU A 283 19.21 -14.06 -60.73
CA LEU A 283 20.30 -13.35 -61.39
C LEU A 283 20.63 -14.11 -62.67
N SER A 284 20.11 -13.62 -63.79
CA SER A 284 20.51 -14.03 -65.13
C SER A 284 22.02 -13.86 -65.30
N ALA A 285 22.71 -14.97 -65.56
CA ALA A 285 24.09 -14.97 -65.98
C ALA A 285 24.19 -14.39 -67.39
N GLU A 286 24.71 -13.18 -67.52
CA GLU A 286 25.10 -12.61 -68.81
C GLU A 286 26.56 -12.97 -69.08
N SER A 287 26.73 -13.89 -70.02
CA SER A 287 27.98 -14.46 -70.50
C SER A 287 28.84 -13.43 -71.23
N ALA A 288 30.10 -13.30 -70.84
CA ALA A 288 31.14 -12.67 -71.65
C ALA A 288 31.49 -13.56 -72.87
N PRO A 289 31.72 -12.99 -74.07
CA PRO A 289 32.45 -13.67 -75.13
C PRO A 289 33.87 -13.11 -75.24
N GLY A 290 34.84 -14.03 -75.22
CA GLY A 290 36.23 -13.76 -75.55
C GLY A 290 36.50 -13.61 -77.05
N SER A 291 37.55 -12.83 -77.32
CA SER A 291 38.53 -12.88 -78.42
C SER A 291 38.25 -13.68 -79.70
N LYS A 292 38.29 -12.96 -80.83
CA LYS A 292 38.97 -13.25 -82.11
C LYS A 292 39.38 -11.87 -82.65
N THR A 293 40.58 -11.54 -83.13
CA THR A 293 41.71 -12.19 -83.82
C THR A 293 42.95 -11.36 -83.54
#